data_AF-A0A661XJ22-F1
#
_entry.id   AF-A0A661XJ22-F1
#
_cell.length_a   1.000
_cell.length_b   1.000
_cell.length_c   1.000
_cell.angle_alpha   90.00
_cell.angle_beta   90.00
_cell.angle_gamma   90.00
#
_symmetry.space_group_name_H-M   'P 1'
#
loop_
_entity.id
_entity.type
_entity.pdbx_description
1 polymer ?
#
loop_
_entity_poly.entity_id
_entity_poly.type
_entity_poly.pdbx_seq_one_letter_code
_entity_poly.pdbx_strand_id
1 'polypeptide(L)'
;MRVKTLKGAFLTVNRASKKILKEKIRETKVLDEENGIFYTDYSIFLVHFVKTVDKMFKKAFPEIARQIFWDEGIKISKKVIFQFARIKNNDKKKLSILFVLSNGDILQISPLSLISFCEGANLITEGGGVYYFFPTIFLTRLVGKSAKNELIAKNKLSLVAQINGLEVDELENVDELTPVSIRDFDIDWMGELLRTLKGIDMRLEAVEKQLKERKSNEKNQ
;
A
#
# COMPACT_ATOMS: atom_id res chain seq x y z
N MET A 1 13.28 10.17 -17.67
CA MET A 1 13.84 11.37 -17.01
C MET A 1 13.92 11.06 -15.53
N ARG A 2 15.10 11.08 -14.89
CA ARG A 2 15.21 10.75 -13.46
C ARG A 2 14.69 11.92 -12.61
N VAL A 3 13.73 11.65 -11.74
CA VAL A 3 13.22 12.60 -10.75
C VAL A 3 14.19 12.64 -9.58
N LYS A 4 14.70 13.83 -9.25
CA LYS A 4 15.70 14.01 -8.17
C LYS A 4 15.21 14.86 -7.01
N THR A 5 14.08 15.55 -7.18
CA THR A 5 13.58 16.54 -6.22
C THR A 5 12.05 16.51 -6.19
N LEU A 6 11.46 17.04 -5.12
CA LEU A 6 10.02 17.24 -5.01
C LEU A 6 9.47 18.11 -6.16
N LYS A 7 10.22 19.13 -6.61
CA LYS A 7 9.84 19.93 -7.79
C LYS A 7 9.75 19.06 -9.05
N GLY A 8 10.68 18.13 -9.24
CA GLY A 8 10.60 17.15 -10.33
C GLY A 8 9.41 16.20 -10.17
N ALA A 9 9.10 15.78 -8.95
CA ALA A 9 7.94 14.95 -8.65
C ALA A 9 6.64 15.70 -8.98
N PHE A 10 6.56 16.97 -8.62
CA PHE A 10 5.43 17.86 -8.93
C PHE A 10 5.19 18.00 -10.43
N LEU A 11 6.24 18.19 -11.22
CA LEU A 11 6.14 18.25 -12.67
C LEU A 11 5.66 16.92 -13.26
N THR A 12 6.11 15.80 -12.69
CA THR A 12 5.72 14.45 -13.13
C THR A 12 4.23 14.21 -12.83
N VAL A 13 3.78 14.55 -11.62
CA VAL A 13 2.37 14.46 -11.22
C VAL A 13 1.50 15.39 -12.05
N ASN A 14 1.94 16.62 -12.33
CA ASN A 14 1.16 17.56 -13.16
C ASN A 14 0.95 17.02 -14.59
N ARG A 15 2.00 16.43 -15.19
CA ARG A 15 1.88 15.79 -16.50
C ARG A 15 0.95 14.57 -16.45
N ALA A 16 1.07 13.73 -15.43
CA ALA A 16 0.25 12.53 -15.26
C ALA A 16 -1.22 12.87 -14.96
N SER A 17 -1.46 13.86 -14.10
CA SER A 17 -2.79 14.33 -13.73
C SER A 17 -3.57 14.83 -14.95
N LYS A 18 -2.93 15.65 -15.80
CA LYS A 18 -3.56 16.11 -17.04
C LYS A 18 -3.81 14.99 -18.05
N LYS A 19 -2.85 14.07 -18.22
CA LYS A 19 -2.90 13.05 -19.28
C LYS A 19 -3.78 11.85 -18.91
N ILE A 20 -3.70 11.40 -17.66
CA ILE A 20 -4.27 10.13 -17.20
C ILE A 20 -5.53 10.39 -16.38
N LEU A 21 -5.41 11.22 -15.35
CA LEU A 21 -6.55 11.53 -14.48
C LEU A 21 -7.52 12.52 -15.15
N LYS A 22 -7.08 13.21 -16.22
CA LYS A 22 -7.81 14.29 -16.90
C LYS A 22 -8.21 15.41 -15.94
N GLU A 23 -7.38 15.64 -14.93
CA GLU A 23 -7.60 16.66 -13.91
C GLU A 23 -6.63 17.83 -14.09
N LYS A 24 -7.08 19.04 -13.73
CA LYS A 24 -6.23 20.24 -13.70
C LYS A 24 -5.89 20.58 -12.26
N ILE A 25 -4.60 20.73 -11.98
CA ILE A 25 -4.12 21.23 -10.69
C ILE A 25 -4.44 22.72 -10.60
N ARG A 26 -5.14 23.09 -9.52
CA ARG A 26 -5.55 24.46 -9.19
C ARG A 26 -4.58 25.11 -8.23
N GLU A 27 -4.18 24.35 -7.21
CA GLU A 27 -3.31 24.84 -6.15
C GLU A 27 -2.32 23.75 -5.75
N THR A 28 -1.12 24.16 -5.38
CA THR A 28 -0.09 23.28 -4.85
C THR A 28 0.47 23.87 -3.56
N LYS A 29 0.56 23.05 -2.51
CA LYS A 29 1.15 23.41 -1.23
C LYS A 29 2.33 22.51 -0.92
N VAL A 30 3.50 23.07 -0.68
CA VAL A 30 4.67 22.29 -0.21
C VAL A 30 4.55 22.10 1.30
N LEU A 31 4.74 20.87 1.79
CA LEU A 31 4.75 20.57 3.22
C LEU A 31 6.18 20.49 3.75
N ASP A 32 7.04 19.78 3.03
CA ASP A 32 8.47 19.62 3.35
C ASP A 32 9.25 19.26 2.07
N GLU A 33 10.49 18.77 2.22
CA GLU A 33 11.37 18.43 1.09
C GLU A 33 10.92 17.22 0.26
N GLU A 34 10.04 16.38 0.80
CA GLU A 34 9.57 15.12 0.21
C GLU A 34 8.07 15.09 0.00
N ASN A 35 7.31 15.99 0.64
CA ASN A 35 5.85 15.98 0.65
C ASN A 35 5.24 17.29 0.14
N GLY A 36 4.16 17.17 -0.62
CA GLY A 36 3.32 18.29 -1.02
C GLY A 36 1.87 17.88 -1.27
N ILE A 37 0.97 18.85 -1.27
CA ILE A 37 -0.46 18.65 -1.51
C ILE A 37 -0.86 19.34 -2.81
N PHE A 38 -1.59 18.63 -3.65
CA PHE A 38 -2.13 19.12 -4.90
C PHE A 38 -3.64 19.15 -4.80
N TYR A 39 -4.22 20.31 -5.05
CA TYR A 39 -5.66 20.49 -5.14
C TYR A 39 -6.05 20.55 -6.60
N THR A 40 -7.03 19.75 -6.97
CA THR A 40 -7.64 19.76 -8.30
C THR A 40 -9.14 20.07 -8.19
N ASP A 41 -9.83 20.00 -9.31
CA ASP A 41 -11.28 20.16 -9.37
C ASP A 41 -12.01 19.03 -8.62
N TYR A 42 -11.50 17.79 -8.67
CA TYR A 42 -12.22 16.60 -8.18
C TYR A 42 -11.50 15.84 -7.06
N SER A 43 -10.20 16.04 -6.93
CA SER A 43 -9.33 15.28 -6.03
C SER A 43 -8.36 16.19 -5.27
N ILE A 44 -7.94 15.73 -4.09
CA ILE A 44 -6.80 16.28 -3.36
C ILE A 44 -5.76 15.16 -3.27
N PHE A 45 -4.54 15.44 -3.71
CA PHE A 45 -3.45 14.46 -3.71
C PHE A 45 -2.37 14.85 -2.72
N LEU A 46 -1.95 13.91 -1.88
CA LEU A 46 -0.65 13.98 -1.20
C LEU A 46 0.40 13.40 -2.14
N VAL A 47 1.32 14.22 -2.59
CA VAL A 47 2.47 13.80 -3.39
C VAL A 47 3.64 13.57 -2.44
N HIS A 48 4.13 12.33 -2.39
CA HIS A 48 5.33 11.95 -1.67
C HIS A 48 6.42 11.54 -2.65
N PHE A 49 7.56 12.23 -2.64
CA PHE A 49 8.71 11.91 -3.47
C PHE A 49 9.57 10.84 -2.79
N VAL A 50 9.63 9.66 -3.41
CA VAL A 50 10.43 8.53 -2.95
C VAL A 50 11.81 8.60 -3.61
N LYS A 51 12.80 9.06 -2.85
CA LYS A 51 14.20 9.10 -3.30
C LYS A 51 14.72 7.69 -3.65
N THR A 52 14.49 6.75 -2.75
CA THR A 52 14.93 5.36 -2.86
C THR A 52 13.89 4.43 -2.27
N VAL A 53 13.61 3.33 -2.95
CA VAL A 53 12.81 2.23 -2.39
C VAL A 53 13.72 1.42 -1.47
N ASP A 54 13.29 1.22 -0.23
CA ASP A 54 14.13 0.65 0.82
C ASP A 54 14.02 -0.88 0.84
N LYS A 55 15.15 -1.54 0.54
CA LYS A 55 15.30 -3.01 0.59
C LYS A 55 15.44 -3.55 2.02
N MET A 56 15.53 -2.66 3.01
CA MET A 56 15.51 -3.03 4.43
C MET A 56 14.12 -3.45 4.90
N PHE A 57 13.08 -3.34 4.06
CA PHE A 57 11.73 -3.80 4.40
C PHE A 57 11.75 -5.27 4.82
N LYS A 58 12.45 -6.13 4.06
CA LYS A 58 12.67 -7.53 4.41
C LYS A 58 13.33 -7.72 5.78
N LYS A 59 14.22 -6.82 6.21
CA LYS A 59 14.87 -6.95 7.52
C LYS A 59 13.96 -6.51 8.66
N ALA A 60 13.14 -5.48 8.43
CA ALA A 60 12.19 -4.98 9.42
C ALA A 60 10.98 -5.92 9.59
N PHE A 61 10.50 -6.49 8.48
CA PHE A 61 9.31 -7.36 8.43
C PHE A 61 9.59 -8.64 7.62
N PRO A 62 10.48 -9.52 8.09
CA PRO A 62 10.93 -10.69 7.32
C PRO A 62 9.81 -11.69 7.00
N GLU A 63 8.87 -11.86 7.92
CA GLU A 63 7.75 -12.79 7.75
C GLU A 63 6.80 -12.31 6.66
N ILE A 64 6.39 -11.03 6.73
CA ILE A 64 5.53 -10.40 5.73
C ILE A 64 6.22 -10.40 4.37
N ALA A 65 7.49 -9.99 4.28
CA ALA A 65 8.25 -9.98 3.04
C ALA A 65 8.32 -11.37 2.38
N ARG A 66 8.52 -12.42 3.18
CA ARG A 66 8.50 -13.82 2.72
C ARG A 66 7.13 -14.22 2.19
N GLN A 67 6.05 -13.89 2.91
CA GLN A 67 4.69 -14.26 2.55
C GLN A 67 4.25 -13.61 1.24
N ILE A 68 4.63 -12.35 1.01
CA ILE A 68 4.23 -11.59 -0.18
C ILE A 68 5.22 -11.69 -1.34
N PHE A 69 6.32 -12.44 -1.14
CA PHE A 69 7.42 -12.57 -2.10
C PHE A 69 7.98 -11.21 -2.56
N TRP A 70 8.06 -10.24 -1.64
CA TRP A 70 8.46 -8.87 -1.93
C TRP A 70 9.37 -8.30 -0.85
N ASP A 71 10.51 -7.76 -1.26
CA ASP A 71 11.58 -7.33 -0.35
C ASP A 71 11.68 -5.81 -0.20
N GLU A 72 10.93 -5.05 -0.99
CA GLU A 72 11.10 -3.59 -1.20
C GLU A 72 9.93 -2.80 -0.60
N GLY A 73 10.22 -1.71 0.13
CA GLY A 73 9.18 -0.88 0.75
C GLY A 73 9.44 0.63 0.68
N ILE A 74 8.42 1.39 1.05
CA ILE A 74 8.44 2.85 1.17
C ILE A 74 8.18 3.22 2.62
N LYS A 75 8.97 4.16 3.12
CA LYS A 75 8.81 4.76 4.45
C LYS A 75 8.17 6.14 4.32
N ILE A 76 7.18 6.43 5.15
CA ILE A 76 6.51 7.74 5.18
C ILE A 76 6.04 8.05 6.60
N SER A 77 6.10 9.31 6.99
CA SER A 77 5.68 9.75 8.32
C SER A 77 4.18 9.57 8.50
N LYS A 78 3.77 8.93 9.62
CA LYS A 78 2.36 8.82 10.01
C LYS A 78 1.71 10.19 10.15
N LYS A 79 2.44 11.15 10.72
CA LYS A 79 1.96 12.52 10.96
C LYS A 79 1.48 13.15 9.65
N VAL A 80 2.25 13.00 8.57
CA VAL A 80 1.90 13.56 7.26
C VAL A 80 0.62 12.91 6.72
N ILE A 81 0.50 11.59 6.83
CA ILE A 81 -0.68 10.85 6.35
C ILE A 81 -1.93 11.23 7.15
N PHE A 82 -1.85 11.26 8.48
CA PHE A 82 -2.99 11.65 9.32
C PHE A 82 -3.41 13.10 9.12
N GLN A 83 -2.45 14.00 8.95
CA GLN A 83 -2.75 15.39 8.62
C GLN A 83 -3.47 15.49 7.27
N PHE A 84 -2.99 14.75 6.26
CA PHE A 84 -3.63 14.71 4.95
C PHE A 84 -5.04 14.11 4.99
N ALA A 85 -5.23 12.99 5.69
CA ALA A 85 -6.54 12.35 5.86
C ALA A 85 -7.57 13.23 6.58
N ARG A 86 -7.12 14.19 7.39
CA ARG A 86 -7.95 15.15 8.13
C ARG A 86 -8.06 16.52 7.47
N ILE A 87 -7.58 16.70 6.24
CA ILE A 87 -7.75 17.96 5.51
C ILE A 87 -9.24 18.28 5.37
N LYS A 88 -9.58 19.55 5.63
CA LYS A 88 -10.93 20.05 5.42
C LYS A 88 -11.34 19.85 3.96
N ASN A 89 -12.36 19.03 3.75
CA ASN A 89 -12.80 18.61 2.42
C ASN A 89 -14.31 18.84 2.29
N ASN A 90 -14.70 20.11 2.24
CA ASN A 90 -16.10 20.52 2.19
C ASN A 90 -16.82 19.97 0.95
N ASP A 91 -16.10 19.90 -0.17
CA ASP A 91 -16.64 19.49 -1.47
C ASP A 91 -16.62 17.96 -1.66
N LYS A 92 -16.27 17.18 -0.63
CA LYS A 92 -16.12 15.72 -0.67
C LYS A 92 -15.24 15.22 -1.84
N LYS A 93 -14.18 15.96 -2.16
CA LYS A 93 -13.19 15.58 -3.19
C LYS A 93 -12.52 14.25 -2.84
N LYS A 94 -12.10 13.49 -3.85
CA LYS A 94 -11.38 12.23 -3.62
C LYS A 94 -10.01 12.51 -2.99
N LEU A 95 -9.71 11.85 -1.87
CA LEU A 95 -8.37 11.88 -1.27
C LEU A 95 -7.53 10.71 -1.78
N SER A 96 -6.29 10.99 -2.21
CA SER A 96 -5.37 9.94 -2.62
C SER A 96 -3.91 10.33 -2.38
N ILE A 97 -3.07 9.35 -2.12
CA ILE A 97 -1.63 9.53 -1.97
C ILE A 97 -0.94 9.03 -3.24
N LEU A 98 -0.06 9.86 -3.80
CA LEU A 98 0.75 9.59 -4.97
C LEU A 98 2.22 9.50 -4.55
N PHE A 99 2.79 8.30 -4.67
CA PHE A 99 4.21 8.04 -4.47
C PHE A 99 4.93 8.18 -5.81
N VAL A 100 5.83 9.17 -5.91
CA VAL A 100 6.59 9.43 -7.12
C VAL A 100 8.00 8.90 -6.95
N LEU A 101 8.35 7.88 -7.73
CA LEU A 101 9.66 7.25 -7.68
C LEU A 101 10.70 8.04 -8.48
N SER A 102 11.98 7.84 -8.16
CA SER A 102 13.10 8.48 -8.86
C SER A 102 13.20 8.15 -10.35
N ASN A 103 12.63 7.03 -10.80
CA ASN A 103 12.53 6.67 -12.22
C ASN A 103 11.38 7.39 -12.97
N GLY A 104 10.51 8.10 -12.25
CA GLY A 104 9.35 8.81 -12.79
C GLY A 104 8.04 8.01 -12.75
N ASP A 105 8.06 6.80 -12.21
CA ASP A 105 6.84 6.03 -11.96
C ASP A 105 5.99 6.69 -10.87
N ILE A 106 4.68 6.52 -10.98
CA ILE A 106 3.71 7.01 -9.99
C ILE A 106 2.92 5.82 -9.50
N LEU A 107 2.95 5.61 -8.19
CA LEU A 107 2.15 4.64 -7.48
C LEU A 107 1.09 5.37 -6.63
N GLN A 108 -0.07 4.76 -6.45
CA GLN A 108 -1.24 5.38 -5.87
C GLN A 108 -1.87 4.49 -4.81
N ILE A 109 -2.39 5.11 -3.75
CA ILE A 109 -3.25 4.46 -2.75
C ILE A 109 -4.22 5.48 -2.13
N SER A 110 -5.32 5.00 -1.53
CA SER A 110 -6.15 5.85 -0.68
C SER A 110 -5.49 6.03 0.70
N PRO A 111 -5.62 7.19 1.36
CA PRO A 111 -5.03 7.38 2.69
C PRO A 111 -5.61 6.43 3.73
N LEU A 112 -6.91 6.12 3.66
CA LEU A 112 -7.55 5.21 4.60
C LEU A 112 -7.08 3.76 4.40
N SER A 113 -6.99 3.30 3.15
CA SER A 113 -6.46 1.96 2.85
C SER A 113 -5.03 1.80 3.35
N LEU A 114 -4.19 2.83 3.17
CA LEU A 114 -2.82 2.81 3.67
C LEU A 114 -2.75 2.75 5.20
N ILE A 115 -3.55 3.56 5.90
CA ILE A 115 -3.64 3.53 7.37
C ILE A 115 -4.11 2.15 7.83
N SER A 116 -5.24 1.67 7.31
CA SER A 116 -5.82 0.38 7.71
C SER A 116 -4.85 -0.78 7.49
N PHE A 117 -4.13 -0.78 6.38
CA PHE A 117 -3.12 -1.79 6.10
C PHE A 117 -1.95 -1.72 7.07
N CYS A 118 -1.35 -0.55 7.23
CA CYS A 118 -0.16 -0.40 8.05
C CYS A 118 -0.45 -0.64 9.53
N GLU A 119 -1.59 -0.17 10.05
CA GLU A 119 -2.00 -0.43 11.43
C GLU A 119 -2.44 -1.90 11.60
N GLY A 120 -3.19 -2.44 10.64
CA GLY A 120 -3.69 -3.82 10.71
C GLY A 120 -2.61 -4.89 10.63
N ALA A 121 -1.54 -4.64 9.87
CA ALA A 121 -0.38 -5.52 9.75
C ALA A 121 0.82 -5.08 10.62
N ASN A 122 0.61 -4.09 11.51
CA ASN A 122 1.64 -3.54 12.41
C ASN A 122 2.95 -3.11 11.70
N LEU A 123 2.82 -2.51 10.51
CA LEU A 123 3.93 -2.07 9.65
C LEU A 123 4.47 -0.69 10.06
N ILE A 124 4.89 -0.58 11.32
CA ILE A 124 5.25 0.69 11.95
C ILE A 124 6.70 0.61 12.48
N THR A 125 7.51 1.64 12.23
CA THR A 125 8.95 1.64 12.60
C THR A 125 9.42 2.93 13.27
N GLU A 126 10.55 2.81 14.00
CA GLU A 126 11.24 3.79 14.86
C GLU A 126 10.51 4.18 16.16
N GLY A 127 11.29 4.45 17.22
CA GLY A 127 10.92 4.56 18.64
C GLY A 127 9.56 5.21 18.93
N GLY A 128 8.51 4.39 19.05
CA GLY A 128 7.14 4.83 19.34
C GLY A 128 6.19 4.86 18.14
N GLY A 129 6.61 4.33 16.99
CA GLY A 129 5.75 4.11 15.84
C GLY A 129 5.46 5.37 15.04
N VAL A 130 6.50 6.07 14.58
CA VAL A 130 6.40 7.38 13.92
C VAL A 130 6.23 7.27 12.40
N TYR A 131 6.68 6.18 11.80
CA TYR A 131 6.66 5.95 10.36
C TYR A 131 5.89 4.70 10.00
N TYR A 132 5.13 4.77 8.91
CA TYR A 132 4.73 3.56 8.20
C TYR A 132 5.85 3.11 7.29
N PHE A 133 6.10 1.81 7.27
CA PHE A 133 7.04 1.19 6.35
C PHE A 133 6.37 -0.02 5.71
N PHE A 134 5.96 0.13 4.46
CA PHE A 134 5.08 -0.84 3.80
C PHE A 134 5.62 -1.19 2.41
N PRO A 135 5.29 -2.38 1.88
CA PRO A 135 5.87 -2.83 0.63
C PRO A 135 5.15 -2.22 -0.58
N THR A 136 5.91 -1.92 -1.63
CA THR A 136 5.41 -1.19 -2.79
C THR A 136 4.47 -1.98 -3.67
N ILE A 137 4.45 -3.31 -3.54
CA ILE A 137 3.62 -4.22 -4.34
C ILE A 137 2.11 -3.97 -4.15
N PHE A 138 1.74 -3.40 -3.00
CA PHE A 138 0.36 -3.04 -2.63
C PHE A 138 -0.11 -1.70 -3.19
N LEU A 139 0.76 -0.98 -3.90
CA LEU A 139 0.40 0.30 -4.50
C LEU A 139 -0.04 0.13 -5.96
N THR A 140 -1.08 0.86 -6.33
CA THR A 140 -1.64 0.84 -7.68
C THR A 140 -0.77 1.71 -8.59
N ARG A 141 -0.22 1.11 -9.64
CA ARG A 141 0.68 1.81 -10.56
C ARG A 141 -0.11 2.65 -11.56
N LEU A 142 -0.05 3.98 -11.41
CA LEU A 142 -0.68 4.95 -12.31
C LEU A 142 0.19 5.25 -13.52
N VAL A 143 1.51 5.35 -13.32
CA VAL A 143 2.50 5.62 -14.37
C VAL A 143 3.67 4.66 -14.24
N GLY A 144 4.15 4.17 -15.39
CA GLY A 144 5.27 3.25 -15.49
C GLY A 144 4.85 1.87 -15.97
N LYS A 145 5.83 0.99 -16.14
CA LYS A 145 5.57 -0.43 -16.42
C LYS A 145 5.88 -1.24 -15.18
N SER A 146 5.03 -2.20 -14.84
CA SER A 146 5.34 -3.15 -13.76
C SER A 146 6.61 -3.90 -14.09
N ALA A 147 7.50 -3.99 -13.11
CA ALA A 147 8.74 -4.73 -13.27
C ALA A 147 8.45 -6.25 -13.27
N LYS A 148 9.33 -7.06 -13.89
CA LYS A 148 9.10 -8.52 -14.00
C LYS A 148 8.94 -9.19 -12.63
N ASN A 149 9.72 -8.76 -11.64
CA ASN A 149 9.60 -9.22 -10.26
C ASN A 149 8.23 -8.88 -9.64
N GLU A 150 7.69 -7.68 -9.92
CA GLU A 150 6.36 -7.25 -9.43
C GLU A 150 5.27 -8.17 -9.97
N LEU A 151 5.34 -8.50 -11.27
CA LEU A 151 4.39 -9.39 -11.92
C LEU A 151 4.48 -10.83 -11.36
N ILE A 152 5.70 -11.34 -11.15
CA ILE A 152 5.92 -12.67 -10.57
C ILE A 152 5.35 -12.74 -9.15
N ALA A 153 5.61 -11.74 -8.32
CA ALA A 153 5.11 -11.70 -6.95
C ALA A 153 3.58 -11.62 -6.91
N LYS A 154 2.97 -10.77 -7.75
CA LYS A 154 1.50 -10.70 -7.91
C LYS A 154 0.89 -12.01 -8.36
N ASN A 155 1.50 -12.70 -9.33
CA ASN A 155 1.03 -14.01 -9.78
C ASN A 155 1.11 -15.06 -8.67
N LYS A 156 2.20 -15.09 -7.91
CA LYS A 156 2.35 -15.99 -6.75
C LYS A 156 1.30 -15.72 -5.68
N LEU A 157 1.06 -14.45 -5.36
CA LEU A 157 0.04 -14.04 -4.40
C LEU A 157 -1.37 -14.47 -4.86
N SER A 158 -1.68 -14.28 -6.15
CA SER A 158 -2.95 -14.74 -6.73
C SER A 158 -3.13 -16.25 -6.62
N LEU A 159 -2.07 -17.03 -6.90
CA LEU A 159 -2.10 -18.49 -6.74
C LEU A 159 -2.31 -18.91 -5.28
N VAL A 160 -1.65 -18.24 -4.33
CA VAL A 160 -1.82 -18.52 -2.89
C VAL A 160 -3.26 -18.22 -2.45
N ALA A 161 -3.86 -17.13 -2.94
CA ALA A 161 -5.25 -16.80 -2.64
C ALA A 161 -6.21 -17.89 -3.16
N GLN A 162 -6.01 -18.33 -4.41
CA GLN A 162 -6.81 -19.41 -5.02
C GLN A 162 -6.67 -20.74 -4.28
N ILE A 163 -5.46 -21.13 -3.87
CA ILE A 163 -5.18 -22.41 -3.17
C ILE A 163 -5.83 -22.44 -1.78
N ASN A 164 -5.87 -21.30 -1.08
CA ASN A 164 -6.38 -21.24 0.28
C ASN A 164 -7.92 -21.31 0.38
N GLY A 165 -8.63 -21.55 -0.72
CA GLY A 165 -10.09 -21.67 -0.70
C GLY A 165 -10.77 -20.39 -0.21
N LEU A 166 -10.18 -19.24 -0.52
CA LEU A 166 -10.93 -17.99 -0.55
C LEU A 166 -11.86 -18.11 -1.75
N GLU A 167 -13.09 -18.58 -1.52
CA GLU A 167 -14.17 -18.50 -2.49
C GLU A 167 -14.22 -17.07 -3.03
N VAL A 168 -13.84 -16.91 -4.30
CA VAL A 168 -14.26 -15.78 -5.13
C VAL A 168 -15.71 -16.09 -5.53
N ASP A 169 -16.58 -16.27 -4.55
CA ASP A 169 -18.01 -16.44 -4.76
C ASP A 169 -18.62 -15.06 -4.97
N GLU A 170 -18.32 -14.47 -6.12
CA GLU A 170 -19.12 -13.43 -6.79
C GLU A 170 -18.72 -13.28 -8.28
N LEU A 171 -18.38 -14.39 -8.95
CA LEU A 171 -18.19 -14.44 -10.42
C LEU A 171 -19.27 -15.23 -11.17
N GLU A 172 -20.32 -15.68 -10.50
CA GLU A 172 -21.48 -16.27 -11.17
C GLU A 172 -22.65 -15.28 -11.12
N ASN A 173 -22.79 -14.53 -12.23
CA ASN A 173 -23.90 -13.65 -12.66
C ASN A 173 -23.50 -12.19 -12.93
N VAL A 174 -22.46 -11.97 -13.74
CA VAL A 174 -22.31 -10.71 -14.48
C VAL A 174 -22.44 -11.01 -15.97
N ASP A 175 -23.70 -11.20 -16.39
CA ASP A 175 -24.08 -10.82 -17.74
C ASP A 175 -23.71 -9.34 -17.94
N GLU A 176 -23.09 -9.06 -19.09
CA GLU A 176 -22.72 -7.72 -19.60
C GLU A 176 -21.52 -7.01 -18.95
N LEU A 177 -20.33 -7.27 -19.53
CA LEU A 177 -19.28 -6.31 -19.94
C LEU A 177 -19.34 -4.88 -19.34
N THR A 178 -19.29 -4.77 -18.02
CA THR A 178 -18.92 -3.52 -17.35
C THR A 178 -17.55 -3.71 -16.70
N PRO A 179 -16.57 -2.84 -17.01
CA PRO A 179 -15.24 -2.96 -16.43
C PRO A 179 -15.37 -2.70 -14.93
N VAL A 180 -15.24 -3.76 -14.13
CA VAL A 180 -15.14 -3.67 -12.67
C VAL A 180 -14.11 -2.60 -12.34
N SER A 181 -14.52 -1.60 -11.56
CA SER A 181 -13.67 -0.48 -11.24
C SER A 181 -12.50 -0.99 -10.38
N ILE A 182 -11.26 -0.68 -10.76
CA ILE A 182 -10.03 -1.06 -10.04
C ILE A 182 -10.05 -0.66 -8.55
N ARG A 183 -10.99 0.20 -8.12
CA ARG A 183 -11.18 0.58 -6.72
C ARG A 183 -11.71 -0.55 -5.84
N ASP A 184 -12.45 -1.49 -6.41
CA ASP A 184 -13.12 -2.55 -5.65
C ASP A 184 -12.15 -3.70 -5.39
N PHE A 185 -11.29 -4.00 -6.38
CA PHE A 185 -10.19 -4.98 -6.25
C PHE A 185 -9.17 -4.61 -5.15
N ASP A 186 -8.86 -3.32 -4.98
CA ASP A 186 -7.88 -2.83 -3.99
C ASP A 186 -8.39 -2.91 -2.53
N ILE A 187 -9.70 -2.96 -2.29
CA ILE A 187 -10.27 -3.02 -0.94
C ILE A 187 -10.48 -4.47 -0.50
N ASP A 188 -11.00 -5.31 -1.39
CA ASP A 188 -11.29 -6.71 -1.09
C ASP A 188 -10.00 -7.51 -0.91
N TRP A 189 -9.02 -7.33 -1.80
CA TRP A 189 -7.72 -8.00 -1.67
C TRP A 189 -6.93 -7.56 -0.43
N MET A 190 -7.01 -6.29 -0.05
CA MET A 190 -6.36 -5.79 1.18
C MET A 190 -7.06 -6.29 2.44
N GLY A 191 -8.39 -6.37 2.42
CA GLY A 191 -9.19 -6.98 3.47
C GLY A 191 -8.89 -8.48 3.63
N GLU A 192 -8.80 -9.21 2.52
CA GLU A 192 -8.45 -10.62 2.47
C GLU A 192 -7.01 -10.90 2.91
N LEU A 193 -6.06 -10.07 2.48
CA LEU A 193 -4.68 -10.19 2.92
C LEU A 193 -4.56 -9.90 4.41
N LEU A 194 -5.24 -8.88 4.94
CA LEU A 194 -5.30 -8.63 6.39
C LEU A 194 -5.95 -9.80 7.15
N ARG A 195 -7.01 -10.41 6.60
CA ARG A 195 -7.62 -11.63 7.18
C ARG A 195 -6.67 -12.83 7.11
N THR A 196 -5.92 -12.99 6.03
CA THR A 196 -4.94 -14.07 5.84
C THR A 196 -3.78 -13.90 6.81
N LEU A 197 -3.23 -12.68 6.95
CA LEU A 197 -2.20 -12.35 7.92
C LEU A 197 -2.69 -12.63 9.35
N LYS A 198 -3.87 -12.13 9.73
CA LYS A 198 -4.46 -12.40 11.05
C LYS A 198 -4.78 -13.87 11.30
N GLY A 199 -5.27 -14.58 10.29
CA GLY A 199 -5.60 -16.00 10.37
C GLY A 199 -4.35 -16.87 10.56
N ILE A 200 -3.21 -16.45 10.01
CA ILE A 200 -1.92 -17.10 10.19
C ILE A 200 -1.34 -16.80 11.59
N ASP A 201 -1.45 -15.55 12.08
CA ASP A 201 -1.01 -15.18 13.44
C ASP A 201 -1.75 -16.00 14.50
N MET A 202 -3.08 -16.13 14.39
CA MET A 202 -3.85 -16.97 15.31
C MET A 202 -3.47 -18.45 15.26
N ARG A 203 -3.12 -18.97 14.08
CA ARG A 203 -2.62 -20.35 13.93
C ARG A 203 -1.23 -20.52 14.55
N LEU A 204 -0.36 -19.53 14.42
CA LEU A 204 0.97 -19.53 15.05
C LEU A 204 0.86 -19.47 16.57
N GLU A 205 0.00 -18.61 17.13
CA GLU A 205 -0.27 -18.56 18.56
C GLU A 205 -0.83 -19.89 19.10
N ALA A 206 -1.74 -20.53 18.34
CA ALA A 206 -2.28 -21.84 18.70
C ALA A 206 -1.20 -22.93 18.72
N VAL A 207 -0.30 -22.94 17.73
CA VAL A 207 0.82 -23.88 17.65
C VAL A 207 1.83 -23.62 18.78
N GLU A 208 2.15 -22.37 19.10
CA GLU A 208 3.01 -22.03 20.22
C GLU A 208 2.42 -22.45 21.57
N LYS A 209 1.12 -22.28 21.74
CA LYS A 209 0.40 -22.72 22.95
C LYS A 209 0.46 -24.24 23.11
N GLN A 210 0.23 -24.99 22.04
CA GLN A 210 0.36 -26.45 22.03
C GLN A 210 1.80 -26.92 22.31
N LEU A 211 2.81 -26.20 21.79
CA LEU A 211 4.22 -26.51 22.06
C LEU A 211 4.62 -26.21 23.52
N LYS A 212 4.07 -25.15 24.13
CA LYS A 212 4.29 -24.84 25.54
C LYS A 212 3.63 -25.87 26.46
N GLU A 213 2.40 -26.30 26.14
CA GLU A 213 1.67 -27.34 26.88
C GLU A 213 2.36 -28.72 26.79
N ARG A 214 2.94 -29.07 25.63
CA ARG A 214 3.75 -30.29 25.51
C ARG A 214 5.03 -30.24 26.34
N LYS A 215 5.74 -29.11 26.34
CA LYS A 215 6.96 -28.92 27.15
C LYS A 215 6.68 -28.87 28.66
N SER A 216 5.50 -28.44 29.10
CA SER A 216 5.13 -28.50 30.51
C SER A 216 4.78 -29.92 30.95
N ASN A 217 4.18 -30.72 30.07
CA ASN A 217 3.84 -32.12 30.36
C ASN A 217 5.08 -33.03 30.38
N GLU A 218 6.10 -32.75 29.57
CA GLU A 218 7.39 -33.46 29.60
C GLU A 218 8.25 -33.13 30.83
N LYS A 219 7.97 -32.04 31.55
CA LYS A 219 8.67 -31.67 32.79
C LYS A 219 8.04 -32.24 34.07
N ASN A 220 6.82 -32.75 33.98
CA ASN A 220 6.07 -33.31 35.10
C ASN A 220 5.97 -34.85 35.06
N GLN A 221 6.75 -35.49 34.17
CA GLN A 221 7.06 -36.93 34.18
C GLN A 221 8.52 -37.13 34.58
#